data_AF-A0A5E4PFM1-F1
#
_entry.id   AF-A0A5E4PFM1-F1
#
_cell.length_a   1.000
_cell.length_b   1.000
_cell.length_c   1.000
_cell.angle_alpha   90.00
_cell.angle_beta   90.00
_cell.angle_gamma   90.00
#
_symmetry.space_group_name_H-M   'P 1'
#
loop_
_entity.id
_entity.type
_entity.pdbx_description
1 polymer ?
#
loop_
_entity_poly.entity_id
_entity_poly.type
_entity_poly.pdbx_seq_one_letter_code
_entity_poly.pdbx_strand_id
1 'polypeptide(L)'
;MMTSSNLIVRVIEESLSKKDLSLSQLSDFIADQQNISEIFAHFERQNGISILHRILERSDDLPDAQNHILAFMSRFAAHINLNAKNARGDTILHVIARKNFHLAAQAVCDARNQFAALPDLYALDARGKTPAELASDETRVILDAALSYDFSRRVVLVHPLQSNSILNCLFDTGKEYLAVYDESRQNYNEALSAVNAVVHDDTMLTDDAVIGAHLAFEQNQYTDSFVDRPHIHWWWNGLFQANSGGDWENSLIAYLEPLSQFNHVLGCAYYDTMTVGPHRLSDESCIIVPNDSVGALRARLGSYGGKIIGFDPETTSLRAAINQVIREHFPDSLCLMNQSEEDINEHAMSNGEREFNDRLCRERDYDRHAGYFNRVFVKTPQGNTAALMSGSSHIEYRAYELFARGKFVGLHSHSPTDHERDWRMKLLMKVSRSPALIGNEANMTHFIGRSGRRQPDQLCIVKAYAVYARLLELHPKTGAHAYANYLMKKALIADFRSIHHETGGRPLDKEQLRQMIDHHFDYLLKQLSVMCASGSESDIQKYRAAMQGVYNLVMVLPLENEIESARQGGSDSADRSPVASQSMPRASESSHGFWNRHKNTIIAVGLGMAVVGGLVAGTAYCKSKSHI
;
A
#
# COMPACT_ATOMS: atom_id res chain seq x y z
N MET A 1 -57.99 14.59 23.07
CA MET A 1 -57.82 15.23 21.74
C MET A 1 -56.68 14.50 21.03
N MET A 2 -56.90 13.93 19.85
CA MET A 2 -55.81 13.41 19.02
C MET A 2 -55.06 14.60 18.41
N THR A 3 -53.72 14.61 18.48
CA THR A 3 -52.90 15.60 17.78
C THR A 3 -52.99 15.37 16.25
N SER A 4 -52.71 16.41 15.46
CA SER A 4 -52.72 16.30 13.98
C SER A 4 -51.80 15.18 13.48
N SER A 5 -50.61 15.01 14.09
CA SER A 5 -49.67 13.92 13.79
C SER A 5 -50.24 12.51 14.05
N ASN A 6 -51.08 12.33 15.08
CA ASN A 6 -51.74 11.04 15.35
C ASN A 6 -52.75 10.67 14.26
N LEU A 7 -53.48 11.66 13.72
CA LEU A 7 -54.43 11.43 12.64
C LEU A 7 -53.70 11.03 11.35
N ILE A 8 -52.61 11.72 11.01
CA ILE A 8 -51.79 11.44 9.82
C ILE A 8 -51.18 10.04 9.89
N VAL A 9 -50.55 9.66 11.01
CA VAL A 9 -49.96 8.32 11.20
C VAL A 9 -51.02 7.23 11.11
N ARG A 10 -52.21 7.45 11.66
CA ARG A 10 -53.33 6.51 11.52
C ARG A 10 -53.77 6.34 10.07
N VAL A 11 -53.84 7.42 9.28
CA VAL A 11 -54.18 7.34 7.84
C VAL A 11 -53.11 6.56 7.06
N ILE A 12 -51.83 6.74 7.39
CA ILE A 12 -50.73 5.96 6.80
C ILE A 12 -50.89 4.48 7.14
N GLU A 13 -51.13 4.14 8.40
CA GLU A 13 -51.34 2.77 8.86
C GLU A 13 -52.55 2.10 8.20
N GLU A 14 -53.68 2.81 8.14
CA GLU A 14 -54.89 2.35 7.47
C GLU A 14 -54.62 2.12 5.97
N SER A 15 -53.86 3.00 5.32
CA SER A 15 -53.48 2.85 3.90
C SER A 15 -52.58 1.66 3.66
N LEU A 16 -51.59 1.43 4.54
CA LEU A 16 -50.69 0.27 4.50
C LEU A 16 -51.43 -1.06 4.79
N SER A 17 -52.60 -1.00 5.44
CA SER A 17 -53.42 -2.18 5.75
C SER A 17 -54.43 -2.54 4.65
N LYS A 18 -54.65 -1.68 3.64
CA LYS A 18 -55.60 -1.93 2.53
C LYS A 18 -55.07 -2.98 1.57
N LYS A 19 -55.91 -3.94 1.16
CA LYS A 19 -55.54 -5.01 0.21
C LYS A 19 -54.87 -4.45 -1.06
N ASP A 20 -55.45 -3.42 -1.65
CA ASP A 20 -54.91 -2.73 -2.83
C ASP A 20 -54.09 -1.49 -2.40
N LEU A 21 -52.82 -1.71 -2.06
CA LEU A 21 -51.91 -0.64 -1.64
C LEU A 21 -51.46 0.19 -2.85
N SER A 22 -51.88 1.47 -2.92
CA SER A 22 -51.32 2.43 -3.88
C SER A 22 -50.16 3.21 -3.25
N LEU A 23 -48.92 2.75 -3.48
CA LEU A 23 -47.72 3.43 -2.98
C LEU A 23 -47.56 4.85 -3.52
N SER A 24 -48.05 5.12 -4.74
CA SER A 24 -48.05 6.49 -5.29
C SER A 24 -48.93 7.41 -4.46
N GLN A 25 -50.19 7.01 -4.19
CA GLN A 25 -51.12 7.83 -3.41
C GLN A 25 -50.63 8.02 -1.97
N LEU A 26 -50.06 6.97 -1.37
CA LEU A 26 -49.46 7.10 -0.04
C LEU A 26 -48.27 8.08 -0.05
N SER A 27 -47.42 8.01 -1.07
CA SER A 27 -46.28 8.92 -1.22
C SER A 27 -46.75 10.36 -1.41
N ASP A 28 -47.76 10.60 -2.25
CA ASP A 28 -48.32 11.94 -2.45
C ASP A 28 -48.91 12.49 -1.15
N PHE A 29 -49.68 11.67 -0.43
CA PHE A 29 -50.24 12.04 0.87
C PHE A 29 -49.16 12.44 1.88
N ILE A 30 -48.06 11.68 1.98
CA ILE A 30 -46.96 11.97 2.91
C ILE A 30 -46.23 13.25 2.48
N ALA A 31 -46.00 13.44 1.18
CA ALA A 31 -45.27 14.60 0.67
C ALA A 31 -46.04 15.91 0.82
N ASP A 32 -47.37 15.86 0.89
CA ASP A 32 -48.23 17.03 1.11
C ASP A 32 -48.23 17.50 2.58
N GLN A 33 -47.55 16.79 3.48
CA GLN A 33 -47.49 17.15 4.90
C GLN A 33 -46.34 18.12 5.21
N GLN A 34 -46.57 19.06 6.14
CA GLN A 34 -45.56 20.07 6.50
C GLN A 34 -44.38 19.51 7.30
N ASN A 35 -44.56 18.43 8.08
CA ASN A 35 -43.55 17.88 8.98
C ASN A 35 -43.23 16.40 8.67
N ILE A 36 -42.69 16.12 7.49
CA ILE A 36 -42.40 14.74 7.03
C ILE A 36 -41.49 13.98 8.01
N SER A 37 -40.40 14.59 8.48
CA SER A 37 -39.50 13.94 9.46
C SER A 37 -40.21 13.53 10.75
N GLU A 38 -41.12 14.37 11.25
CA GLU A 38 -41.90 14.07 12.45
C GLU A 38 -42.85 12.90 12.22
N ILE A 39 -43.44 12.81 11.03
CA ILE A 39 -44.33 11.70 10.64
C ILE A 39 -43.58 10.37 10.64
N PHE A 40 -42.41 10.30 10.02
CA PHE A 40 -41.58 9.08 10.01
C PHE A 40 -41.19 8.66 11.42
N ALA A 41 -40.69 9.60 12.23
CA ALA A 41 -40.28 9.33 13.62
C ALA A 41 -41.48 8.98 14.52
N HIS A 42 -42.64 9.60 14.33
CA HIS A 42 -43.86 9.31 15.09
C HIS A 42 -44.43 7.94 14.73
N PHE A 43 -44.47 7.61 13.44
CA PHE A 43 -44.88 6.29 12.98
C PHE A 43 -44.01 5.19 13.59
N GLU A 44 -42.68 5.35 13.55
CA GLU A 44 -41.73 4.38 14.10
C GLU A 44 -41.88 4.21 15.61
N ARG A 45 -42.02 5.30 16.37
CA ARG A 45 -42.24 5.25 17.83
C ARG A 45 -43.57 4.61 18.21
N GLN A 46 -44.64 4.89 17.46
CA GLN A 46 -45.97 4.36 17.75
C GLN A 46 -46.10 2.87 17.40
N ASN A 47 -45.46 2.44 16.31
CA ASN A 47 -45.65 1.08 15.76
C ASN A 47 -44.48 0.13 16.03
N GLY A 48 -43.34 0.63 16.54
CA GLY A 48 -42.12 -0.15 16.71
C GLY A 48 -41.50 -0.63 15.39
N ILE A 49 -41.87 -0.01 14.27
CA ILE A 49 -41.43 -0.37 12.92
C ILE A 49 -41.53 0.85 11.99
N SER A 50 -40.57 1.03 11.09
CA SER A 50 -40.59 2.15 10.14
C SER A 50 -41.68 1.96 9.05
N ILE A 51 -42.08 3.05 8.39
CA ILE A 51 -42.96 3.01 7.22
C ILE A 51 -42.38 2.11 6.11
N LEU A 52 -41.08 2.22 5.83
CA LEU A 52 -40.44 1.45 4.75
C LEU A 52 -40.45 -0.07 5.03
N HIS A 53 -40.20 -0.49 6.27
CA HIS A 53 -40.36 -1.89 6.67
C HIS A 53 -41.77 -2.41 6.33
N ARG A 54 -42.82 -1.65 6.67
CA ARG A 54 -44.21 -2.05 6.36
C ARG A 54 -44.46 -2.16 4.86
N ILE A 55 -43.92 -1.23 4.07
CA ILE A 55 -43.99 -1.29 2.61
C ILE A 55 -43.28 -2.55 2.09
N LEU A 56 -42.08 -2.84 2.58
CA LEU A 56 -41.31 -4.02 2.19
C LEU A 56 -41.98 -5.33 2.58
N GLU A 57 -42.62 -5.40 3.76
CA GLU A 57 -43.38 -6.58 4.19
C GLU A 57 -44.55 -6.88 3.25
N ARG A 58 -45.14 -5.83 2.66
CA ARG A 58 -46.30 -5.91 1.75
C ARG A 58 -45.96 -5.90 0.27
N SER A 59 -44.68 -5.92 -0.07
CA SER A 59 -44.21 -5.87 -1.45
C SER A 59 -44.70 -7.04 -2.31
N ASP A 60 -45.04 -8.18 -1.71
CA ASP A 60 -45.50 -9.37 -2.43
C ASP A 60 -46.88 -9.15 -3.08
N ASP A 61 -47.63 -8.15 -2.60
CA ASP A 61 -48.94 -7.76 -3.14
C ASP A 61 -48.83 -6.71 -4.27
N LEU A 62 -47.61 -6.22 -4.57
CA LEU A 62 -47.39 -5.11 -5.50
C LEU A 62 -46.81 -5.62 -6.83
N PRO A 63 -47.48 -5.36 -7.97
CA PRO A 63 -46.85 -5.48 -9.27
C PRO A 63 -45.63 -4.56 -9.33
N ASP A 64 -44.51 -5.06 -9.86
CA ASP A 64 -43.29 -4.25 -10.05
C ASP A 64 -42.78 -3.58 -8.76
N ALA A 65 -42.96 -4.28 -7.63
CA ALA A 65 -42.73 -3.77 -6.27
C ALA A 65 -41.40 -3.04 -6.10
N GLN A 66 -40.34 -3.54 -6.72
CA GLN A 66 -38.99 -2.98 -6.62
C GLN A 66 -38.90 -1.56 -7.17
N ASN A 67 -39.56 -1.26 -8.30
CA ASN A 67 -39.60 0.07 -8.88
C ASN A 67 -40.39 1.05 -8.01
N HIS A 68 -41.52 0.60 -7.45
CA HIS A 68 -42.30 1.43 -6.53
C HIS A 68 -41.56 1.70 -5.20
N ILE A 69 -40.88 0.70 -4.66
CA ILE A 69 -40.02 0.85 -3.48
C ILE A 69 -38.89 1.84 -3.77
N LEU A 70 -38.22 1.71 -4.92
CA LEU A 70 -37.15 2.62 -5.32
C LEU A 70 -37.65 4.06 -5.44
N ALA A 71 -38.82 4.27 -6.05
CA ALA A 71 -39.45 5.58 -6.16
C ALA A 71 -39.77 6.17 -4.77
N PHE A 72 -40.33 5.37 -3.86
CA PHE A 72 -40.59 5.79 -2.48
C PHE A 72 -39.30 6.18 -1.75
N MET A 73 -38.27 5.32 -1.83
CA MET A 73 -36.97 5.55 -1.21
C MET A 73 -36.30 6.82 -1.74
N SER A 74 -36.34 7.04 -3.05
CA SER A 74 -35.76 8.23 -3.68
C SER A 74 -36.46 9.51 -3.22
N ARG A 75 -37.80 9.48 -3.07
CA ARG A 75 -38.58 10.64 -2.64
C ARG A 75 -38.37 11.00 -1.18
N PHE A 76 -38.13 10.01 -0.32
CA PHE A 76 -38.08 10.19 1.14
C PHE A 76 -36.74 9.83 1.78
N ALA A 77 -35.65 9.71 1.00
CA ALA A 77 -34.35 9.23 1.48
C ALA A 77 -33.92 9.89 2.80
N ALA A 78 -33.93 11.23 2.86
CA ALA A 78 -33.53 12.01 4.03
C ALA A 78 -34.33 11.76 5.31
N HIS A 79 -35.47 11.07 5.22
CA HIS A 79 -36.35 10.75 6.34
C HIS A 79 -36.34 9.26 6.72
N ILE A 80 -35.72 8.41 5.90
CA ILE A 80 -35.68 6.97 6.10
C ILE A 80 -34.47 6.60 6.96
N ASN A 81 -34.73 6.08 8.17
CA ASN A 81 -33.73 5.43 8.99
C ASN A 81 -33.54 3.96 8.55
N LEU A 82 -32.46 3.69 7.81
CA LEU A 82 -32.14 2.35 7.31
C LEU A 82 -31.79 1.35 8.42
N ASN A 83 -31.42 1.85 9.60
CA ASN A 83 -30.98 1.07 10.76
C ASN A 83 -32.10 0.80 11.77
N ALA A 84 -33.31 1.29 11.51
CA ALA A 84 -34.49 0.88 12.25
C ALA A 84 -34.58 -0.66 12.25
N LYS A 85 -35.01 -1.26 13.36
CA LYS A 85 -35.20 -2.70 13.47
C LYS A 85 -36.68 -3.02 13.66
N ASN A 86 -37.18 -4.06 12.97
CA ASN A 86 -38.50 -4.61 13.25
C ASN A 86 -38.47 -5.57 14.47
N ALA A 87 -39.61 -6.16 14.82
CA ALA A 87 -39.73 -7.12 15.92
C ALA A 87 -38.86 -8.39 15.79
N ARG A 88 -38.36 -8.71 14.58
CA ARG A 88 -37.43 -9.82 14.33
C ARG A 88 -35.97 -9.41 14.41
N GLY A 89 -35.69 -8.15 14.74
CA GLY A 89 -34.35 -7.57 14.70
C GLY A 89 -33.84 -7.29 13.29
N ASP A 90 -34.66 -7.49 12.25
CA ASP A 90 -34.27 -7.20 10.87
C ASP A 90 -34.19 -5.68 10.69
N THR A 91 -33.10 -5.21 10.08
CA THR A 91 -33.05 -3.86 9.49
C THR A 91 -33.70 -3.84 8.11
N ILE A 92 -33.87 -2.64 7.54
CA ILE A 92 -34.37 -2.48 6.16
C ILE A 92 -33.57 -3.34 5.17
N LEU A 93 -32.25 -3.37 5.35
CA LEU A 93 -31.35 -4.10 4.47
C LEU A 93 -31.53 -5.63 4.57
N HIS A 94 -31.86 -6.16 5.75
CA HIS A 94 -32.19 -7.58 5.90
C HIS A 94 -33.44 -7.96 5.11
N VAL A 95 -34.47 -7.11 5.14
CA VAL A 95 -35.73 -7.38 4.41
C VAL A 95 -35.50 -7.29 2.90
N ILE A 96 -34.75 -6.27 2.44
CA ILE A 96 -34.33 -6.13 1.03
C ILE A 96 -33.54 -7.35 0.56
N ALA A 97 -32.57 -7.81 1.36
CA ALA A 97 -31.74 -8.97 1.07
C ALA A 97 -32.57 -10.25 0.92
N ARG A 98 -33.46 -10.53 1.88
CA ARG A 98 -34.30 -11.74 1.90
C ARG A 98 -35.27 -11.79 0.72
N LYS A 99 -35.75 -10.65 0.26
CA LYS A 99 -36.66 -10.51 -0.89
C LYS A 99 -35.93 -10.39 -2.23
N ASN A 100 -34.60 -10.41 -2.24
CA ASN A 100 -33.76 -10.22 -3.41
C ASN A 100 -34.04 -8.92 -4.20
N PHE A 101 -34.31 -7.82 -3.49
CA PHE A 101 -34.53 -6.53 -4.14
C PHE A 101 -33.20 -5.83 -4.47
N HIS A 102 -32.43 -6.41 -5.41
CA HIS A 102 -31.09 -5.93 -5.81
C HIS A 102 -31.02 -4.43 -6.19
N LEU A 103 -31.97 -3.85 -6.93
CA LEU A 103 -32.02 -2.40 -7.22
C LEU A 103 -32.20 -1.55 -5.94
N ALA A 104 -33.01 -2.02 -4.99
CA ALA A 104 -33.16 -1.34 -3.71
C ALA A 104 -31.89 -1.49 -2.87
N ALA A 105 -31.24 -2.65 -2.88
CA ALA A 105 -29.93 -2.86 -2.24
C ALA A 105 -28.87 -1.92 -2.83
N GLN A 106 -28.82 -1.80 -4.16
CA GLN A 106 -27.93 -0.87 -4.87
C GLN A 106 -28.21 0.57 -4.45
N ALA A 107 -29.47 0.97 -4.38
CA ALA A 107 -29.84 2.32 -3.95
C ALA A 107 -29.45 2.60 -2.48
N VAL A 108 -29.69 1.65 -1.57
CA VAL A 108 -29.29 1.77 -0.16
C VAL A 108 -27.77 1.91 0.00
N CYS A 109 -27.00 1.17 -0.80
CA CYS A 109 -25.54 1.19 -0.72
C CYS A 109 -24.89 2.32 -1.52
N ASP A 110 -25.66 3.08 -2.31
CA ASP A 110 -25.16 4.21 -3.10
C ASP A 110 -25.10 5.48 -2.23
N ALA A 111 -23.88 5.96 -1.97
CA ALA A 111 -23.63 7.15 -1.15
C ALA A 111 -24.26 8.45 -1.70
N ARG A 112 -24.69 8.48 -2.97
CA ARG A 112 -25.42 9.62 -3.55
C ARG A 112 -26.82 9.77 -2.96
N ASN A 113 -27.38 8.69 -2.41
CA ASN A 113 -28.67 8.75 -1.74
C ASN A 113 -28.47 9.21 -0.29
N GLN A 114 -28.92 10.43 -0.01
CA GLN A 114 -28.79 11.05 1.31
C GLN A 114 -29.85 10.49 2.28
N PHE A 115 -29.66 9.24 2.71
CA PHE A 115 -30.50 8.64 3.75
C PHE A 115 -30.31 9.30 5.11
N ALA A 116 -31.30 9.21 6.00
CA ALA A 116 -31.20 9.78 7.35
C ALA A 116 -30.02 9.18 8.16
N ALA A 117 -29.65 7.94 7.87
CA ALA A 117 -28.46 7.28 8.39
C ALA A 117 -27.91 6.30 7.33
N LEU A 118 -26.59 6.14 7.29
CA LEU A 118 -25.95 5.11 6.45
C LEU A 118 -26.37 3.71 6.90
N PRO A 119 -26.55 2.75 5.97
CA PRO A 119 -26.91 1.39 6.33
C PRO A 119 -25.81 0.72 7.17
N ASP A 120 -26.19 0.11 8.28
CA ASP A 120 -25.33 -0.79 9.03
C ASP A 120 -25.28 -2.15 8.32
N LEU A 121 -24.23 -2.33 7.51
CA LEU A 121 -23.97 -3.55 6.76
C LEU A 121 -23.64 -4.75 7.67
N TYR A 122 -23.27 -4.49 8.93
CA TYR A 122 -22.87 -5.49 9.93
C TYR A 122 -23.99 -5.82 10.92
N ALA A 123 -25.15 -5.18 10.78
CA ALA A 123 -26.28 -5.44 11.66
C ALA A 123 -26.65 -6.93 11.64
N LEU A 124 -26.91 -7.48 12.83
CA LEU A 124 -27.38 -8.85 13.00
C LEU A 124 -28.89 -8.87 13.24
N ASP A 125 -29.59 -9.80 12.58
CA ASP A 125 -30.96 -10.18 12.91
C ASP A 125 -31.03 -10.96 14.23
N ALA A 126 -32.25 -11.30 14.69
CA ALA A 126 -32.43 -12.07 15.94
C ALA A 126 -31.82 -13.49 15.90
N ARG A 127 -31.38 -13.99 14.74
CA ARG A 127 -30.71 -15.29 14.56
C ARG A 127 -29.19 -15.13 14.39
N GLY A 128 -28.66 -13.91 14.55
CA GLY A 128 -27.25 -13.62 14.36
C GLY A 128 -26.80 -13.63 12.90
N LYS A 129 -27.71 -13.37 11.94
CA LYS A 129 -27.40 -13.29 10.51
C LYS A 129 -27.33 -11.86 10.03
N THR A 130 -26.33 -11.57 9.20
CA THR A 130 -26.18 -10.29 8.48
C THR A 130 -27.07 -10.24 7.23
N PRO A 131 -27.29 -9.06 6.62
CA PRO A 131 -28.01 -8.94 5.35
C PRO A 131 -27.37 -9.78 4.22
N ALA A 132 -26.04 -9.78 4.11
CA ALA A 132 -25.33 -10.52 3.06
C ALA A 132 -25.51 -12.04 3.15
N GLU A 133 -25.59 -12.59 4.37
CA GLU A 133 -25.87 -14.01 4.60
C GLU A 133 -27.30 -14.41 4.23
N LEU A 134 -28.25 -13.48 4.31
CA LEU A 134 -29.65 -13.70 3.94
C LEU A 134 -29.94 -13.46 2.46
N ALA A 135 -29.05 -12.75 1.76
CA ALA A 135 -29.23 -12.37 0.37
C ALA A 135 -29.10 -13.56 -0.60
N SER A 136 -29.86 -13.51 -1.70
CA SER A 136 -29.58 -14.34 -2.87
C SER A 136 -28.33 -13.83 -3.62
N ASP A 137 -27.82 -14.58 -4.60
CA ASP A 137 -26.54 -14.29 -5.27
C ASP A 137 -26.45 -12.87 -5.85
N GLU A 138 -27.49 -12.37 -6.53
CA GLU A 138 -27.50 -11.04 -7.13
C GLU A 138 -27.37 -9.92 -6.10
N THR A 139 -28.21 -9.96 -5.07
CA THR A 139 -28.17 -8.98 -3.97
C THR A 139 -26.91 -9.15 -3.13
N ARG A 140 -26.42 -10.39 -2.96
CA ARG A 140 -25.20 -10.69 -2.19
C ARG A 140 -23.98 -10.06 -2.85
N VAL A 141 -23.85 -10.08 -4.18
CA VAL A 141 -22.73 -9.41 -4.88
C VAL A 141 -22.67 -7.92 -4.55
N ILE A 142 -23.83 -7.25 -4.52
CA ILE A 142 -23.93 -5.81 -4.18
C ILE A 142 -23.51 -5.58 -2.72
N LEU A 143 -24.03 -6.39 -1.80
CA LEU A 143 -23.73 -6.26 -0.38
C LEU A 143 -22.28 -6.63 -0.02
N ASP A 144 -21.72 -7.66 -0.64
CA ASP A 144 -20.31 -8.06 -0.48
C ASP A 144 -19.39 -6.95 -0.99
N ALA A 145 -19.72 -6.29 -2.10
CA ALA A 145 -18.97 -5.14 -2.60
C ALA A 145 -19.05 -3.94 -1.65
N ALA A 146 -20.25 -3.63 -1.14
CA ALA A 146 -20.45 -2.57 -0.15
C ALA A 146 -19.70 -2.86 1.16
N LEU A 147 -19.73 -4.11 1.65
CA LEU A 147 -19.01 -4.56 2.84
C LEU A 147 -17.50 -4.42 2.67
N SER A 148 -16.97 -4.82 1.50
CA SER A 148 -15.54 -4.72 1.21
C SER A 148 -15.07 -3.26 1.15
N TYR A 149 -15.90 -2.36 0.61
CA TYR A 149 -15.61 -0.93 0.53
C TYR A 149 -15.74 -0.23 1.89
N ASP A 150 -16.80 -0.50 2.66
CA ASP A 150 -16.93 0.09 4.01
C ASP A 150 -15.80 -0.39 4.92
N PHE A 151 -15.39 -1.67 4.81
CA PHE A 151 -14.22 -2.17 5.52
C PHE A 151 -12.94 -1.38 5.19
N SER A 152 -12.61 -1.19 3.91
CA SER A 152 -11.40 -0.45 3.55
C SER A 152 -11.46 1.03 3.95
N ARG A 153 -12.65 1.64 4.00
CA ARG A 153 -12.83 3.01 4.52
C ARG A 153 -12.58 3.11 6.02
N ARG A 154 -12.87 2.05 6.79
CA ARG A 154 -12.68 2.01 8.25
C ARG A 154 -11.28 1.58 8.69
N VAL A 155 -10.42 1.17 7.75
CA VAL A 155 -9.02 0.89 8.04
C VAL A 155 -8.19 2.09 7.64
N VAL A 156 -7.50 2.70 8.59
CA VAL A 156 -6.49 3.73 8.39
C VAL A 156 -5.13 3.04 8.36
N LEU A 157 -4.42 3.18 7.25
CA LEU A 157 -3.04 2.75 7.13
C LEU A 157 -2.11 3.82 7.71
N VAL A 158 -1.18 3.38 8.54
CA VAL A 158 -0.18 4.21 9.21
C VAL A 158 1.20 3.77 8.76
N HIS A 159 2.06 4.71 8.38
CA HIS A 159 3.46 4.49 8.02
C HIS A 159 4.37 5.44 8.81
N PRO A 160 4.82 5.07 10.01
CA PRO A 160 5.91 5.75 10.70
C PRO A 160 7.22 5.57 9.93
N LEU A 161 8.02 6.62 9.88
CA LEU A 161 9.31 6.59 9.19
C LEU A 161 10.43 6.13 10.10
N GLN A 162 11.22 5.15 9.65
CA GLN A 162 12.34 4.65 10.43
C GLN A 162 13.56 5.57 10.29
N SER A 163 13.84 6.36 11.32
CA SER A 163 14.92 7.36 11.36
C SER A 163 16.27 6.81 10.89
N ASN A 164 16.68 5.63 11.39
CA ASN A 164 17.96 5.01 11.03
C ASN A 164 18.03 4.59 9.55
N SER A 165 16.92 4.12 8.98
CA SER A 165 16.86 3.71 7.58
C SER A 165 16.92 4.93 6.66
N ILE A 166 16.31 6.03 7.06
CA ILE A 166 16.39 7.30 6.34
C ILE A 166 17.81 7.86 6.37
N LEU A 167 18.45 7.90 7.54
CA LEU A 167 19.83 8.38 7.64
C LEU A 167 20.77 7.58 6.71
N ASN A 168 20.65 6.25 6.68
CA ASN A 168 21.42 5.42 5.74
C ASN A 168 21.12 5.80 4.29
N CYS A 169 19.84 5.98 3.95
CA CYS A 169 19.43 6.41 2.61
C CYS A 169 20.03 7.76 2.24
N LEU A 170 20.12 8.73 3.16
CA LEU A 170 20.75 10.02 2.89
C LEU A 170 22.21 9.87 2.47
N PHE A 171 23.00 9.06 3.18
CA PHE A 171 24.40 8.79 2.78
C PHE A 171 24.50 8.06 1.45
N ASP A 172 23.66 7.05 1.28
CA ASP A 172 23.60 6.22 0.08
C ASP A 172 23.26 7.05 -1.19
N THR A 173 22.44 8.09 -1.00
CA THR A 173 21.98 8.98 -2.07
C THR A 173 22.80 10.26 -2.23
N GLY A 174 23.86 10.45 -1.43
CA GLY A 174 24.69 11.66 -1.48
C GLY A 174 23.96 12.91 -0.97
N LYS A 175 22.98 12.73 -0.09
CA LYS A 175 22.17 13.77 0.55
C LYS A 175 22.53 13.94 2.04
N GLU A 176 23.79 13.68 2.40
CA GLU A 176 24.30 13.81 3.77
C GLU A 176 24.20 15.23 4.34
N TYR A 177 24.03 16.26 3.50
CA TYR A 177 23.77 17.63 3.94
C TYR A 177 22.46 17.79 4.73
N LEU A 178 21.55 16.82 4.65
CA LEU A 178 20.32 16.77 5.45
C LEU A 178 20.51 16.07 6.80
N ALA A 179 21.64 15.37 7.00
CA ALA A 179 21.93 14.68 8.24
C ALA A 179 22.31 15.68 9.35
N VAL A 180 21.67 15.54 10.50
CA VAL A 180 21.88 16.41 11.67
C VAL A 180 22.88 15.76 12.60
N TYR A 181 23.99 16.44 12.90
CA TYR A 181 24.98 15.99 13.87
C TYR A 181 24.72 16.59 15.25
N ASP A 182 24.66 15.76 16.29
CA ASP A 182 24.51 16.18 17.68
C ASP A 182 25.89 16.17 18.36
N GLU A 183 26.44 17.36 18.55
CA GLU A 183 27.75 17.55 19.19
C GLU A 183 27.78 17.05 20.64
N SER A 184 26.66 17.11 21.36
CA SER A 184 26.59 16.69 22.77
C SER A 184 26.69 15.17 22.91
N ARG A 185 26.17 14.43 21.91
CA ARG A 185 26.20 12.96 21.84
C ARG A 185 27.35 12.41 20.99
N GLN A 186 28.07 13.29 20.29
CA GLN A 186 29.13 12.93 19.33
C GLN A 186 28.64 11.94 18.26
N ASN A 187 27.38 12.04 17.84
CA ASN A 187 26.74 11.15 16.87
C ASN A 187 25.69 11.90 16.03
N TYR A 188 25.23 11.32 14.92
CA TYR A 188 24.09 11.85 14.17
C TYR A 188 22.78 11.68 14.95
N ASN A 189 21.92 12.70 14.88
CA ASN A 189 20.55 12.63 15.34
C ASN A 189 19.68 12.09 14.20
N GLU A 190 19.39 10.79 14.26
CA GLU A 190 18.70 10.10 13.17
C GLU A 190 17.26 10.62 13.00
N ALA A 191 16.59 10.95 14.10
CA ALA A 191 15.21 11.42 14.11
C ALA A 191 15.07 12.79 13.43
N LEU A 192 15.91 13.77 13.80
CA LEU A 192 15.91 15.08 13.15
C LEU A 192 16.40 15.01 11.70
N SER A 193 17.32 14.11 11.38
CA SER A 193 17.75 13.87 9.99
C SER A 193 16.58 13.39 9.13
N ALA A 194 15.72 12.52 9.67
CA ALA A 194 14.51 12.09 8.98
C ALA A 194 13.51 13.24 8.80
N VAL A 195 13.36 14.11 9.80
CA VAL A 195 12.53 15.33 9.70
C VAL A 195 13.03 16.22 8.57
N ASN A 196 14.33 16.51 8.53
CA ASN A 196 14.92 17.31 7.45
C ASN A 196 14.68 16.67 6.06
N ALA A 197 14.82 15.35 5.95
CA ALA A 197 14.61 14.63 4.69
C ALA A 197 13.17 14.72 4.17
N VAL A 198 12.18 14.90 5.05
CA VAL A 198 10.77 15.06 4.67
C VAL A 198 10.40 16.54 4.52
N VAL A 199 10.97 17.43 5.33
CA VAL A 199 10.58 18.85 5.33
C VAL A 199 11.26 19.61 4.20
N HIS A 200 12.48 19.24 3.82
CA HIS A 200 13.33 20.02 2.93
C HIS A 200 13.72 19.33 1.62
N ASP A 201 13.32 18.08 1.41
CA ASP A 201 13.76 17.28 0.26
C ASP A 201 12.63 16.38 -0.28
N ASP A 202 12.75 15.99 -1.55
CA ASP A 202 11.74 15.24 -2.30
C ASP A 202 11.95 13.72 -2.31
N THR A 203 13.02 13.21 -1.69
CA THR A 203 13.36 11.76 -1.72
C THR A 203 12.30 10.91 -1.03
N MET A 204 11.87 11.34 0.15
CA MET A 204 10.95 10.58 1.01
C MET A 204 9.48 10.91 0.71
N LEU A 205 9.23 12.16 0.33
CA LEU A 205 7.92 12.70 0.02
C LEU A 205 8.10 13.81 -1.02
N THR A 206 7.58 13.61 -2.22
CA THR A 206 7.68 14.62 -3.28
C THR A 206 6.82 15.85 -2.98
N ASP A 207 7.06 16.95 -3.70
CA ASP A 207 6.34 18.22 -3.49
C ASP A 207 4.83 18.11 -3.76
N ASP A 208 4.40 17.14 -4.58
CA ASP A 208 2.99 16.81 -4.84
C ASP A 208 2.41 15.75 -3.88
N ALA A 209 3.11 15.50 -2.77
CA ALA A 209 2.78 14.57 -1.70
C ALA A 209 2.71 13.09 -2.15
N VAL A 210 3.63 12.67 -3.02
CA VAL A 210 3.79 11.26 -3.42
C VAL A 210 4.85 10.60 -2.55
N ILE A 211 4.47 9.47 -1.96
CA ILE A 211 5.36 8.55 -1.26
C ILE A 211 5.71 7.39 -2.19
N GLY A 212 6.92 6.85 -2.04
CA GLY A 212 7.36 5.72 -2.86
C GLY A 212 7.54 6.07 -4.33
N ALA A 213 7.91 7.31 -4.67
CA ALA A 213 8.16 7.72 -6.06
C ALA A 213 9.21 6.82 -6.76
N HIS A 214 10.17 6.27 -6.01
CA HIS A 214 11.13 5.30 -6.52
C HIS A 214 10.52 3.95 -6.95
N LEU A 215 9.28 3.65 -6.54
CA LEU A 215 8.51 2.47 -6.93
C LEU A 215 7.77 2.65 -8.27
N ALA A 216 7.97 3.77 -8.96
CA ALA A 216 7.42 4.04 -10.29
C ALA A 216 8.12 3.16 -11.34
N PHE A 217 7.73 1.88 -11.40
CA PHE A 217 8.49 0.83 -12.09
C PHE A 217 8.67 1.07 -13.58
N GLU A 218 7.66 1.59 -14.26
CA GLU A 218 7.72 1.87 -15.70
C GLU A 218 8.76 2.96 -16.00
N GLN A 219 8.78 4.04 -15.22
CA GLN A 219 9.75 5.12 -15.33
C GLN A 219 11.18 4.64 -15.01
N ASN A 220 11.30 3.67 -14.08
CA ASN A 220 12.59 3.18 -13.59
C ASN A 220 13.11 1.93 -14.34
N GLN A 221 12.39 1.44 -15.34
CA GLN A 221 12.66 0.17 -16.04
C GLN A 221 14.07 0.09 -16.62
N TYR A 222 14.56 1.17 -17.21
CA TYR A 222 15.83 1.23 -17.95
C TYR A 222 16.91 2.02 -17.21
N THR A 223 16.68 2.34 -15.94
CA THR A 223 17.73 2.89 -15.07
C THR A 223 18.69 1.77 -14.65
N ASP A 224 19.91 2.13 -14.26
CA ASP A 224 20.84 1.15 -13.68
C ASP A 224 20.42 0.75 -12.25
N SER A 225 19.62 1.55 -11.57
CA SER A 225 19.12 1.22 -10.24
C SER A 225 18.03 0.15 -10.30
N PHE A 226 18.14 -0.85 -9.42
CA PHE A 226 17.11 -1.86 -9.20
C PHE A 226 16.34 -1.51 -7.92
N VAL A 227 15.01 -1.49 -7.99
CA VAL A 227 14.14 -1.40 -6.83
C VAL A 227 14.23 -2.68 -5.99
N ASP A 228 14.97 -2.62 -4.89
CA ASP A 228 15.26 -3.75 -3.98
C ASP A 228 13.98 -4.21 -3.24
N ARG A 229 13.22 -3.23 -2.72
CA ARG A 229 11.94 -3.42 -2.02
C ARG A 229 10.82 -2.84 -2.85
N PRO A 230 10.01 -3.66 -3.56
CA PRO A 230 9.00 -3.17 -4.49
C PRO A 230 7.70 -2.72 -3.80
N HIS A 231 7.73 -2.49 -2.49
CA HIS A 231 6.56 -2.19 -1.70
C HIS A 231 6.87 -1.34 -0.47
N ILE A 232 5.84 -0.68 0.04
CA ILE A 232 5.84 0.05 1.31
C ILE A 232 5.01 -0.76 2.32
N HIS A 233 5.48 -0.81 3.57
CA HIS A 233 4.82 -1.50 4.67
C HIS A 233 3.94 -0.54 5.47
N TRP A 234 2.75 -0.97 5.84
CA TRP A 234 1.74 -0.20 6.55
C TRP A 234 1.13 -0.99 7.70
N TRP A 235 0.78 -0.28 8.77
CA TRP A 235 0.07 -0.83 9.92
C TRP A 235 -1.35 -0.29 10.00
N TRP A 236 -2.29 -1.07 10.53
CA TRP A 236 -3.67 -0.63 10.65
C TRP A 236 -3.92 0.11 11.96
N ASN A 237 -4.66 1.22 11.89
CA ASN A 237 -5.36 1.88 13.00
C ASN A 237 -4.52 2.18 14.26
N GLY A 238 -3.19 2.24 14.14
CA GLY A 238 -2.27 2.48 15.26
C GLY A 238 -1.46 1.26 15.71
N LEU A 239 -1.58 0.10 15.06
CA LEU A 239 -0.85 -1.12 15.43
C LEU A 239 0.56 -1.16 14.85
N PHE A 240 1.36 -0.14 15.09
CA PHE A 240 2.79 -0.18 14.73
C PHE A 240 3.56 -0.79 15.91
N GLN A 241 3.77 -2.10 15.88
CA GLN A 241 4.67 -2.79 16.80
C GLN A 241 6.05 -2.95 16.16
N ALA A 242 7.08 -3.12 16.98
CA ALA A 242 8.44 -3.37 16.50
C ALA A 242 8.54 -4.77 15.87
N ASN A 243 8.12 -4.93 14.61
CA ASN A 243 8.10 -6.24 13.94
C ASN A 243 9.48 -6.64 13.40
N SER A 244 10.44 -6.88 14.31
CA SER A 244 11.79 -7.43 14.06
C SER A 244 12.95 -6.47 13.74
N GLY A 245 12.80 -5.14 13.84
CA GLY A 245 14.02 -4.33 13.78
C GLY A 245 14.04 -2.81 13.86
N GLY A 246 12.91 -2.13 13.92
CA GLY A 246 12.85 -0.67 14.06
C GLY A 246 12.33 -0.24 15.42
N ASP A 247 12.96 0.78 16.00
CA ASP A 247 12.39 1.52 17.12
C ASP A 247 11.52 2.65 16.55
N TRP A 248 10.24 2.37 16.40
CA TRP A 248 9.27 3.32 15.86
C TRP A 248 8.83 4.35 16.90
N GLU A 249 9.10 4.12 18.19
CA GLU A 249 8.79 5.08 19.26
C GLU A 249 9.68 6.33 19.16
N ASN A 250 10.89 6.18 18.62
CA ASN A 250 11.82 7.27 18.34
C ASN A 250 11.61 7.93 16.97
N SER A 251 10.58 7.52 16.21
CA SER A 251 10.22 8.21 14.97
C SER A 251 9.52 9.52 15.30
N LEU A 252 9.75 10.53 14.45
CA LEU A 252 9.10 11.84 14.56
C LEU A 252 8.10 12.10 13.43
N ILE A 253 7.88 11.13 12.54
CA ILE A 253 7.11 11.34 11.31
C ILE A 253 6.24 10.12 11.04
N ALA A 254 4.97 10.37 10.72
CA ALA A 254 4.08 9.33 10.22
C ALA A 254 3.15 9.85 9.13
N TYR A 255 2.82 8.97 8.19
CA TYR A 255 1.74 9.17 7.23
C TYR A 255 0.53 8.33 7.64
N LEU A 256 -0.67 8.91 7.55
CA LEU A 256 -1.94 8.25 7.81
C LEU A 256 -2.85 8.42 6.59
N GLU A 257 -3.39 7.32 6.08
CA GLU A 257 -4.20 7.31 4.85
C GLU A 257 -5.28 6.21 4.95
N PRO A 258 -6.56 6.48 4.69
CA PRO A 258 -7.57 5.42 4.61
C PRO A 258 -7.21 4.36 3.55
N LEU A 259 -7.35 3.08 3.90
CA LEU A 259 -7.05 1.95 3.00
C LEU A 259 -7.88 2.02 1.71
N SER A 260 -9.07 2.62 1.75
CA SER A 260 -9.92 2.88 0.59
C SER A 260 -9.28 3.79 -0.47
N GLN A 261 -8.26 4.57 -0.13
CA GLN A 261 -7.56 5.47 -1.06
C GLN A 261 -6.42 4.78 -1.83
N PHE A 262 -6.06 3.54 -1.46
CA PHE A 262 -4.99 2.80 -2.12
C PHE A 262 -5.50 1.98 -3.30
N ASN A 263 -4.89 2.21 -4.46
CA ASN A 263 -5.20 1.44 -5.66
C ASN A 263 -4.48 0.08 -5.68
N HIS A 264 -3.25 0.00 -5.15
CA HIS A 264 -2.34 -1.14 -5.35
C HIS A 264 -1.92 -1.80 -4.02
N VAL A 265 -2.86 -2.50 -3.41
CA VAL A 265 -2.61 -3.28 -2.18
C VAL A 265 -2.26 -4.71 -2.54
N LEU A 266 -0.99 -5.08 -2.38
CA LEU A 266 -0.44 -6.41 -2.63
C LEU A 266 -0.70 -7.35 -1.46
N GLY A 267 -0.29 -6.93 -0.27
CA GLY A 267 -0.42 -7.66 0.97
C GLY A 267 -1.43 -6.97 1.86
N CYS A 268 -2.36 -7.70 2.44
CA CYS A 268 -3.26 -7.19 3.45
C CYS A 268 -3.07 -8.03 4.71
N ALA A 269 -2.40 -7.43 5.69
CA ALA A 269 -2.26 -7.94 7.04
C ALA A 269 -2.19 -6.73 7.97
N TYR A 270 -2.83 -6.82 9.13
CA TYR A 270 -3.00 -5.66 10.01
C TYR A 270 -1.67 -5.12 10.58
N TYR A 271 -0.63 -5.95 10.61
CA TYR A 271 0.73 -5.64 11.05
C TYR A 271 1.73 -5.40 9.90
N ASP A 272 1.33 -5.63 8.64
CA ASP A 272 2.22 -5.62 7.47
C ASP A 272 1.42 -5.57 6.16
N THR A 273 0.66 -4.50 5.97
CA THR A 273 -0.01 -4.24 4.69
C THR A 273 1.02 -3.71 3.70
N MET A 274 1.15 -4.38 2.55
CA MET A 274 2.15 -4.05 1.54
C MET A 274 1.48 -3.37 0.35
N THR A 275 1.89 -2.14 0.05
CA THR A 275 1.42 -1.41 -1.15
C THR A 275 2.52 -1.35 -2.19
N VAL A 276 2.15 -1.48 -3.46
CA VAL A 276 3.09 -1.55 -4.58
C VAL A 276 2.94 -0.33 -5.48
N GLY A 277 4.06 0.26 -5.90
CA GLY A 277 4.07 1.48 -6.71
C GLY A 277 3.94 2.77 -5.89
N PRO A 278 4.06 3.93 -6.56
CA PRO A 278 3.94 5.23 -5.91
C PRO A 278 2.50 5.47 -5.46
N HIS A 279 2.33 6.18 -4.35
CA HIS A 279 1.03 6.57 -3.81
C HIS A 279 1.01 8.07 -3.55
N ARG A 280 0.01 8.78 -4.10
CA ARG A 280 -0.21 10.19 -3.81
C ARG A 280 -1.17 10.27 -2.62
N LEU A 281 -0.73 10.94 -1.56
CA LEU A 281 -1.55 11.14 -0.36
C LEU A 281 -2.84 11.91 -0.70
N SER A 282 -3.97 11.42 -0.23
CA SER A 282 -5.30 11.99 -0.52
C SER A 282 -5.61 13.22 0.33
N ASP A 283 -6.71 13.91 0.02
CA ASP A 283 -7.21 15.02 0.85
C ASP A 283 -7.75 14.56 2.22
N GLU A 284 -7.98 13.25 2.40
CA GLU A 284 -8.38 12.65 3.67
C GLU A 284 -7.18 12.25 4.54
N SER A 285 -5.98 12.27 3.99
CA SER A 285 -4.77 11.82 4.68
C SER A 285 -4.25 12.84 5.71
N CYS A 286 -3.43 12.35 6.64
CA CYS A 286 -2.72 13.18 7.61
C CYS A 286 -1.21 12.88 7.58
N ILE A 287 -0.40 13.93 7.70
CA ILE A 287 1.04 13.85 7.92
C ILE A 287 1.31 14.40 9.32
N ILE A 288 1.93 13.59 10.18
CA ILE A 288 2.34 13.99 11.53
C ILE A 288 3.82 14.32 11.51
N VAL A 289 4.20 15.48 12.05
CA VAL A 289 5.58 15.98 12.18
C VAL A 289 5.74 16.79 13.47
N PRO A 290 6.96 17.15 13.92
CA PRO A 290 7.14 18.08 15.02
C PRO A 290 6.53 19.47 14.72
N ASN A 291 6.05 20.16 15.77
CA ASN A 291 5.33 21.44 15.66
C ASN A 291 6.08 22.52 14.88
N ASP A 292 7.39 22.63 15.08
CA ASP A 292 8.27 23.58 14.40
C ASP A 292 8.39 23.33 12.89
N SER A 293 8.13 22.10 12.44
CA SER A 293 8.29 21.64 11.07
C SER A 293 7.04 21.84 10.21
N VAL A 294 5.88 22.07 10.83
CA VAL A 294 4.58 22.19 10.15
C VAL A 294 4.59 23.31 9.10
N GLY A 295 5.10 24.49 9.47
CA GLY A 295 5.10 25.66 8.58
C GLY A 295 5.93 25.44 7.33
N ALA A 296 7.14 24.91 7.49
CA ALA A 296 8.06 24.62 6.39
C ALA A 296 7.50 23.52 5.47
N LEU A 297 6.99 22.42 6.04
CA LEU A 297 6.41 21.34 5.24
C LEU A 297 5.16 21.80 4.48
N ARG A 298 4.29 22.59 5.11
CA ARG A 298 3.10 23.15 4.44
C ARG A 298 3.46 24.08 3.30
N ALA A 299 4.51 24.88 3.45
CA ALA A 299 5.00 25.75 2.38
C ALA A 299 5.54 24.92 1.20
N ARG A 300 6.24 23.81 1.47
CA ARG A 300 6.74 22.89 0.43
C ARG A 300 5.61 22.18 -0.30
N LEU A 301 4.68 21.57 0.44
CA LEU A 301 3.56 20.80 -0.11
C LEU A 301 2.36 21.68 -0.50
N GLY A 302 2.57 22.84 -1.12
CA GLY A 302 1.54 23.87 -1.29
C GLY A 302 0.24 23.43 -2.00
N SER A 303 0.24 22.29 -2.72
CA SER A 303 -0.93 21.70 -3.37
C SER A 303 -1.58 20.53 -2.63
N TYR A 304 -1.05 20.12 -1.48
CA TYR A 304 -1.56 18.99 -0.71
C TYR A 304 -2.84 19.40 0.05
N GLY A 305 -3.96 18.74 -0.25
CA GLY A 305 -5.26 19.04 0.37
C GLY A 305 -5.52 18.35 1.71
N GLY A 306 -4.66 17.41 2.11
CA GLY A 306 -4.75 16.74 3.41
C GLY A 306 -4.22 17.59 4.57
N LYS A 307 -4.09 16.98 5.75
CA LYS A 307 -3.73 17.68 7.00
C LYS A 307 -2.27 17.46 7.35
N ILE A 308 -1.56 18.54 7.69
CA ILE A 308 -0.24 18.48 8.32
C ILE A 308 -0.42 18.87 9.79
N ILE A 309 -0.14 17.93 10.69
CA ILE A 309 -0.43 18.00 12.13
C ILE A 309 0.89 17.99 12.89
N GLY A 310 1.07 19.01 13.73
CA GLY A 310 2.22 19.14 14.61
C GLY A 310 2.00 18.42 15.94
N PHE A 311 3.06 17.83 16.50
CA PHE A 311 3.10 17.42 17.90
C PHE A 311 4.38 17.89 18.58
N ASP A 312 4.41 17.84 19.91
CA ASP A 312 5.59 18.17 20.72
C ASP A 312 6.29 16.88 21.17
N PRO A 313 7.45 16.53 20.59
CA PRO A 313 8.15 15.30 20.92
C PRO A 313 8.75 15.28 22.33
N GLU A 314 8.88 16.42 23.01
CA GLU A 314 9.37 16.50 24.39
C GLU A 314 8.31 16.03 25.40
N THR A 315 7.02 16.08 25.03
CA THR A 315 5.90 15.77 25.93
C THR A 315 5.01 14.63 25.44
N THR A 316 5.04 14.31 24.14
CA THR A 316 4.13 13.35 23.51
C THR A 316 4.90 12.44 22.56
N SER A 317 4.75 11.12 22.72
CA SER A 317 5.33 10.15 21.75
C SER A 317 4.55 10.17 20.44
N LEU A 318 5.20 9.76 19.34
CA LEU A 318 4.52 9.61 18.05
C LEU A 318 3.31 8.68 18.15
N ARG A 319 3.37 7.64 19.00
CA ARG A 319 2.24 6.73 19.24
C ARG A 319 1.02 7.44 19.78
N ALA A 320 1.22 8.24 20.82
CA ALA A 320 0.14 9.01 21.43
C ALA A 320 -0.43 10.01 20.42
N ALA A 321 0.42 10.67 19.63
CA ALA A 321 0.00 11.59 18.59
C ALA A 321 -0.82 10.90 17.49
N ILE A 322 -0.39 9.74 16.97
CA ILE A 322 -1.13 8.93 15.99
C ILE A 322 -2.50 8.55 16.54
N ASN A 323 -2.57 8.02 17.77
CA ASN A 323 -3.83 7.60 18.37
C ASN A 323 -4.79 8.79 18.59
N GLN A 324 -4.26 9.96 18.94
CA GLN A 324 -5.04 11.20 19.00
C GLN A 324 -5.59 11.58 17.63
N VAL A 325 -4.76 11.61 16.59
CA VAL A 325 -5.17 11.93 15.21
C VAL A 325 -6.22 10.95 14.69
N ILE A 326 -6.08 9.65 14.97
CA ILE A 326 -7.08 8.64 14.59
C ILE A 326 -8.43 8.94 15.25
N ARG A 327 -8.46 9.24 16.56
CA ARG A 327 -9.70 9.59 17.26
C ARG A 327 -10.34 10.88 16.74
N GLU A 328 -9.55 11.89 16.40
CA GLU A 328 -10.04 13.21 16.00
C GLU A 328 -10.43 13.30 14.52
N HIS A 329 -9.77 12.55 13.64
CA HIS A 329 -9.92 12.70 12.19
C HIS A 329 -10.44 11.44 11.49
N PHE A 330 -10.40 10.29 12.14
CA PHE A 330 -10.90 9.03 11.62
C PHE A 330 -11.81 8.31 12.65
N PRO A 331 -12.88 8.98 13.16
CA PRO A 331 -13.71 8.46 14.25
C PRO A 331 -14.49 7.19 13.89
N ASP A 332 -14.66 6.90 12.59
CA ASP A 332 -15.33 5.71 12.09
C ASP A 332 -14.40 4.48 11.95
N SER A 333 -13.10 4.65 12.22
CA SER A 333 -12.10 3.59 12.05
C SER A 333 -12.32 2.41 13.00
N LEU A 334 -11.88 1.22 12.59
CA LEU A 334 -11.97 0.02 13.43
C LEU A 334 -10.96 0.13 14.59
N CYS A 335 -11.40 -0.13 15.81
CA CYS A 335 -10.46 -0.31 16.92
C CYS A 335 -9.99 -1.78 16.92
N LEU A 336 -8.68 -2.00 16.98
CA LEU A 336 -8.13 -3.35 17.05
C LEU A 336 -8.01 -3.76 18.51
N MET A 337 -8.46 -4.97 18.84
CA MET A 337 -8.48 -5.48 20.21
C MET A 337 -7.75 -6.81 20.33
N ASN A 338 -7.21 -7.10 21.50
CA ASN A 338 -6.69 -8.44 21.84
C ASN A 338 -7.80 -9.34 22.42
N GLN A 339 -7.43 -10.56 22.83
CA GLN A 339 -8.35 -11.51 23.47
C GLN A 339 -8.97 -11.01 24.79
N SER A 340 -8.34 -10.03 25.45
CA SER A 340 -8.80 -9.42 26.70
C SER A 340 -9.68 -8.18 26.47
N GLU A 341 -10.07 -7.91 25.21
CA GLU A 341 -10.83 -6.71 24.82
C GLU A 341 -10.10 -5.40 25.17
N GLU A 342 -8.78 -5.41 25.12
CA GLU A 342 -7.95 -4.20 25.27
C GLU A 342 -7.47 -3.70 23.91
N ASP A 343 -7.42 -2.38 23.72
CA ASP A 343 -6.96 -1.74 22.49
C ASP A 343 -5.47 -2.02 22.29
N ILE A 344 -5.12 -2.77 21.24
CA ILE A 344 -3.74 -3.18 20.97
C ILE A 344 -2.84 -2.03 20.49
N ASN A 345 -3.42 -0.89 20.10
CA ASN A 345 -2.68 0.28 19.64
C ASN A 345 -2.06 1.08 20.78
N GLU A 346 -2.65 1.01 21.99
CA GLU A 346 -2.22 1.79 23.16
C GLU A 346 -1.05 1.15 23.92
N HIS A 347 -0.65 -0.08 23.56
CA HIS A 347 0.35 -0.83 24.31
C HIS A 347 1.60 -1.10 23.48
N ALA A 348 2.74 -0.55 23.89
CA ALA A 348 4.04 -0.94 23.34
C ALA A 348 4.46 -2.32 23.90
N MET A 349 4.81 -3.27 23.03
CA MET A 349 5.31 -4.59 23.45
C MET A 349 6.81 -4.60 23.81
N SER A 350 7.51 -3.50 23.50
CA SER A 350 8.93 -3.28 23.80
C SER A 350 9.17 -1.87 24.32
N ASN A 351 10.30 -1.63 24.97
CA ASN A 351 10.77 -0.31 25.38
C ASN A 351 11.45 0.49 24.25
N GLY A 352 11.34 0.07 22.99
CA GLY A 352 11.99 0.68 21.82
C GLY A 352 13.28 -0.04 21.39
N GLU A 353 14.03 -0.64 22.31
CA GLU A 353 15.36 -1.24 22.00
C GLU A 353 15.32 -2.72 21.58
N ARG A 354 14.17 -3.19 21.07
CA ARG A 354 13.90 -4.63 20.81
C ARG A 354 13.93 -5.50 22.06
N GLU A 355 13.92 -4.91 23.26
CA GLU A 355 13.76 -5.64 24.51
C GLU A 355 12.27 -5.90 24.75
N PHE A 356 11.81 -7.05 24.27
CA PHE A 356 10.45 -7.48 24.52
C PHE A 356 10.29 -7.93 25.98
N ASN A 357 9.21 -7.46 26.61
CA ASN A 357 8.82 -7.97 27.92
C ASN A 357 8.10 -9.32 27.74
N ASP A 358 8.79 -10.43 28.04
CA ASP A 358 8.27 -11.79 27.85
C ASP A 358 7.01 -12.11 28.66
N ARG A 359 6.83 -11.45 29.80
CA ARG A 359 5.61 -11.57 30.57
C ARG A 359 4.48 -10.86 29.84
N LEU A 360 4.68 -9.61 29.42
CA LEU A 360 3.70 -8.83 28.68
C LEU A 360 3.31 -9.50 27.36
N CYS A 361 4.29 -9.99 26.59
CA CYS A 361 4.03 -10.69 25.33
C CYS A 361 3.14 -11.92 25.53
N ARG A 362 3.38 -12.71 26.59
CA ARG A 362 2.53 -13.86 26.93
C ARG A 362 1.14 -13.45 27.42
N GLU A 363 1.05 -12.45 28.30
CA GLU A 363 -0.22 -11.93 28.81
C GLU A 363 -1.09 -11.35 27.69
N ARG A 364 -0.49 -10.81 26.63
CA ARG A 364 -1.18 -10.17 25.51
C ARG A 364 -1.26 -11.00 24.24
N ASP A 365 -0.83 -12.27 24.28
CA ASP A 365 -0.85 -13.18 23.13
C ASP A 365 -0.06 -12.68 21.90
N TYR A 366 1.10 -12.05 22.15
CA TYR A 366 2.02 -11.55 21.14
C TYR A 366 3.18 -12.53 20.91
N ASP A 367 3.34 -13.02 19.69
CA ASP A 367 4.51 -13.78 19.26
C ASP A 367 5.66 -12.84 18.93
N ARG A 368 6.61 -12.68 19.87
CA ARG A 368 7.80 -11.83 19.68
C ARG A 368 8.76 -12.31 18.59
N HIS A 369 8.72 -13.59 18.22
CA HIS A 369 9.62 -14.15 17.21
C HIS A 369 9.09 -13.88 15.79
N ALA A 370 7.78 -13.98 15.63
CA ALA A 370 7.12 -13.72 14.36
C ALA A 370 6.64 -12.26 14.19
N GLY A 371 6.50 -11.52 15.30
CA GLY A 371 6.11 -10.11 15.32
C GLY A 371 4.62 -9.87 15.11
N TYR A 372 3.73 -10.70 15.67
CA TYR A 372 2.28 -10.51 15.51
C TYR A 372 1.47 -11.03 16.72
N PHE A 373 0.21 -10.60 16.83
CA PHE A 373 -0.75 -11.10 17.83
C PHE A 373 -1.47 -12.35 17.33
N ASN A 374 -1.47 -13.45 18.09
CA ASN A 374 -2.04 -14.71 17.59
C ASN A 374 -3.55 -14.65 17.39
N ARG A 375 -4.26 -13.77 18.10
CA ARG A 375 -5.65 -13.44 17.84
C ARG A 375 -5.88 -11.94 17.92
N VAL A 376 -6.54 -11.41 16.90
CA VAL A 376 -6.95 -10.00 16.85
C VAL A 376 -8.45 -9.95 16.61
N PHE A 377 -9.09 -9.00 17.27
CA PHE A 377 -10.50 -8.68 17.12
C PHE A 377 -10.62 -7.26 16.61
N VAL A 378 -11.74 -6.96 15.96
CA VAL A 378 -12.13 -5.59 15.62
C VAL A 378 -13.32 -5.19 16.46
N LYS A 379 -13.28 -3.98 17.00
CA LYS A 379 -14.42 -3.31 17.61
C LYS A 379 -14.88 -2.20 16.67
N THR A 380 -16.14 -2.27 16.24
CA THR A 380 -16.73 -1.22 15.40
C THR A 380 -17.04 0.03 16.23
N PRO A 381 -17.21 1.21 15.62
CA PRO A 381 -17.63 2.42 16.33
C PRO A 381 -18.96 2.25 17.09
N GLN A 382 -19.82 1.33 16.64
CA GLN A 382 -21.09 0.97 17.28
C GLN A 382 -20.91 0.06 18.51
N GLY A 383 -19.69 -0.37 18.81
CA GLY A 383 -19.33 -1.18 19.98
C GLY A 383 -19.35 -2.69 19.77
N ASN A 384 -19.63 -3.18 18.55
CA ASN A 384 -19.65 -4.62 18.25
C ASN A 384 -18.21 -5.14 18.10
N THR A 385 -17.88 -6.20 18.82
CA THR A 385 -16.58 -6.89 18.71
C THR A 385 -16.72 -8.16 17.86
N ALA A 386 -15.80 -8.38 16.93
CA ALA A 386 -15.74 -9.57 16.09
C ALA A 386 -14.30 -10.05 15.91
N ALA A 387 -14.08 -11.36 15.77
CA ALA A 387 -12.75 -11.91 15.47
C ALA A 387 -12.30 -11.44 14.08
N LEU A 388 -11.07 -10.90 14.00
CA LEU A 388 -10.46 -10.42 12.76
C LEU A 388 -9.69 -11.55 12.06
N MET A 389 -8.73 -12.11 12.78
CA MET A 389 -7.84 -13.17 12.33
C MET A 389 -7.47 -14.09 13.49
N SER A 390 -7.23 -15.36 13.17
CA SER A 390 -6.45 -16.26 14.02
C SER A 390 -5.16 -16.71 13.32
N GLY A 391 -4.06 -16.72 14.08
CA GLY A 391 -2.74 -17.01 13.55
C GLY A 391 -2.27 -15.99 12.51
N SER A 392 -1.30 -16.39 11.69
CA SER A 392 -0.64 -15.50 10.73
C SER A 392 -1.40 -15.32 9.41
N SER A 393 -2.33 -16.20 9.06
CA SER A 393 -2.95 -16.19 7.72
C SER A 393 -4.43 -16.59 7.67
N HIS A 394 -5.09 -16.88 8.80
CA HIS A 394 -6.52 -17.23 8.80
C HIS A 394 -7.37 -16.01 9.11
N ILE A 395 -8.18 -15.58 8.14
CA ILE A 395 -9.12 -14.47 8.28
C ILE A 395 -10.46 -14.99 8.78
N GLU A 396 -10.98 -14.41 9.86
CA GLU A 396 -12.29 -14.76 10.42
C GLU A 396 -13.35 -13.70 10.11
N TYR A 397 -12.93 -12.46 9.87
CA TYR A 397 -13.86 -11.36 9.58
C TYR A 397 -14.25 -11.31 8.11
N ARG A 398 -15.53 -11.52 7.80
CA ARG A 398 -16.03 -11.60 6.42
C ARG A 398 -15.67 -10.40 5.55
N ALA A 399 -15.79 -9.17 6.06
CA ALA A 399 -15.51 -7.99 5.24
C ALA A 399 -14.01 -7.89 4.89
N TYR A 400 -13.14 -8.35 5.78
CA TYR A 400 -11.72 -8.48 5.51
C TYR A 400 -11.45 -9.63 4.53
N GLU A 401 -12.08 -10.79 4.70
CA GLU A 401 -11.95 -11.92 3.77
C GLU A 401 -12.31 -11.48 2.33
N LEU A 402 -13.41 -10.74 2.18
CA LEU A 402 -13.86 -10.16 0.92
C LEU A 402 -12.80 -9.22 0.33
N PHE A 403 -12.29 -8.29 1.14
CA PHE A 403 -11.25 -7.37 0.71
C PHE A 403 -9.95 -8.09 0.32
N ALA A 404 -9.58 -9.16 1.03
CA ALA A 404 -8.34 -9.90 0.82
C ALA A 404 -8.35 -10.83 -0.42
N ARG A 405 -9.50 -11.03 -1.07
CA ARG A 405 -9.60 -11.91 -2.24
C ARG A 405 -8.60 -11.51 -3.34
N GLY A 406 -7.79 -12.48 -3.77
CA GLY A 406 -6.76 -12.30 -4.78
C GLY A 406 -5.57 -11.45 -4.33
N LYS A 407 -5.42 -11.19 -3.03
CA LYS A 407 -4.25 -10.53 -2.42
C LYS A 407 -3.44 -11.54 -1.60
N PHE A 408 -2.22 -11.15 -1.26
CA PHE A 408 -1.42 -11.91 -0.30
C PHE A 408 -1.91 -11.62 1.14
N VAL A 409 -2.06 -12.67 1.94
CA VAL A 409 -2.44 -12.57 3.37
C VAL A 409 -1.34 -13.23 4.19
N GLY A 410 -0.70 -12.45 5.06
CA GLY A 410 0.34 -12.91 5.97
C GLY A 410 1.52 -11.93 6.06
N LEU A 411 2.62 -12.42 6.63
CA LEU A 411 3.85 -11.66 6.84
C LEU A 411 4.69 -11.54 5.55
N HIS A 412 5.43 -10.43 5.40
CA HIS A 412 6.36 -10.22 4.30
C HIS A 412 7.33 -11.39 4.08
N SER A 413 7.80 -12.10 5.12
CA SER A 413 8.75 -13.22 5.00
C SER A 413 8.27 -14.41 4.15
N HIS A 414 7.01 -14.42 3.76
CA HIS A 414 6.41 -15.43 2.88
C HIS A 414 5.77 -14.81 1.63
N SER A 415 5.92 -13.50 1.47
CA SER A 415 5.43 -12.75 0.33
C SER A 415 6.11 -13.22 -0.96
N PRO A 416 5.40 -13.23 -2.11
CA PRO A 416 6.02 -13.35 -3.43
C PRO A 416 7.10 -12.29 -3.70
N THR A 417 7.09 -11.17 -2.97
CA THR A 417 8.10 -10.11 -3.05
C THR A 417 9.27 -10.28 -2.08
N ASP A 418 9.29 -11.27 -1.18
CA ASP A 418 10.48 -11.58 -0.36
C ASP A 418 11.50 -12.39 -1.17
N HIS A 419 12.21 -11.68 -2.03
CA HIS A 419 13.26 -12.24 -2.88
C HIS A 419 14.66 -11.80 -2.45
N GLU A 420 14.76 -10.96 -1.40
CA GLU A 420 16.00 -10.46 -0.82
C GLU A 420 16.86 -11.58 -0.23
N ARG A 421 16.30 -12.77 0.01
CA ARG A 421 17.03 -13.93 0.55
C ARG A 421 17.67 -14.81 -0.52
N ASP A 422 17.22 -14.73 -1.78
CA ASP A 422 17.72 -15.57 -2.88
C ASP A 422 18.98 -14.95 -3.51
N TRP A 423 20.07 -15.71 -3.56
CA TRP A 423 21.35 -15.21 -4.05
C TRP A 423 21.32 -14.82 -5.54
N ARG A 424 20.48 -15.46 -6.38
CA ARG A 424 20.35 -15.11 -7.81
C ARG A 424 19.70 -13.75 -7.97
N MET A 425 18.72 -13.46 -7.11
CA MET A 425 18.06 -12.17 -7.09
C MET A 425 19.01 -11.09 -6.57
N LYS A 426 19.78 -11.37 -5.50
CA LYS A 426 20.87 -10.49 -5.06
C LYS A 426 21.88 -10.20 -6.17
N LEU A 427 22.27 -11.22 -6.94
CA LEU A 427 23.16 -11.05 -8.08
C LEU A 427 22.51 -10.16 -9.16
N LEU A 428 21.24 -10.40 -9.51
CA LEU A 428 20.50 -9.58 -10.47
C LEU A 428 20.45 -8.10 -10.05
N MET A 429 20.16 -7.83 -8.78
CA MET A 429 20.14 -6.47 -8.22
C MET A 429 21.54 -5.83 -8.27
N LYS A 430 22.57 -6.58 -7.91
CA LYS A 430 23.97 -6.12 -7.94
C LYS A 430 24.43 -5.77 -9.35
N VAL A 431 24.12 -6.61 -10.34
CA VAL A 431 24.51 -6.35 -11.74
C VAL A 431 23.68 -5.27 -12.41
N SER A 432 22.44 -5.03 -11.96
CA SER A 432 21.69 -3.86 -12.41
C SER A 432 22.45 -2.59 -12.03
N ARG A 433 22.81 -2.45 -10.74
CA ARG A 433 23.50 -1.26 -10.20
C ARG A 433 24.92 -1.07 -10.73
N SER A 434 25.59 -2.17 -11.09
CA SER A 434 26.95 -2.15 -11.60
C SER A 434 27.06 -3.13 -12.78
N PRO A 435 26.62 -2.70 -13.98
CA PRO A 435 26.53 -3.56 -15.16
C PRO A 435 27.84 -4.26 -15.52
N ALA A 436 28.98 -3.59 -15.27
CA ALA A 436 30.31 -4.15 -15.49
C ALA A 436 30.56 -5.48 -14.73
N LEU A 437 29.86 -5.73 -13.62
CA LEU A 437 29.99 -6.98 -12.87
C LEU A 437 29.50 -8.20 -13.64
N ILE A 438 28.68 -8.03 -14.68
CA ILE A 438 28.28 -9.12 -15.58
C ILE A 438 29.50 -9.68 -16.31
N GLY A 439 30.43 -8.81 -16.71
CA GLY A 439 31.67 -9.17 -17.40
C GLY A 439 32.65 -10.00 -16.56
N ASN A 440 32.46 -10.08 -15.24
CA ASN A 440 33.29 -10.93 -14.38
C ASN A 440 33.00 -12.40 -14.65
N GLU A 441 34.06 -13.20 -14.88
CA GLU A 441 33.92 -14.61 -15.26
C GLU A 441 33.07 -15.43 -14.28
N ALA A 442 33.20 -15.15 -12.97
CA ALA A 442 32.44 -15.81 -11.91
C ALA A 442 30.94 -15.51 -11.93
N ASN A 443 30.53 -14.34 -12.43
CA ASN A 443 29.12 -13.95 -12.50
C ASN A 443 28.48 -14.35 -13.82
N MET A 444 29.25 -14.31 -14.92
CA MET A 444 28.79 -14.55 -16.28
C MET A 444 28.11 -15.93 -16.46
N THR A 445 28.48 -16.92 -15.65
CA THR A 445 27.88 -18.28 -15.65
C THR A 445 26.40 -18.30 -15.25
N HIS A 446 25.92 -17.25 -14.58
CA HIS A 446 24.53 -17.11 -14.08
C HIS A 446 23.60 -16.37 -15.05
N PHE A 447 24.11 -16.00 -16.23
CA PHE A 447 23.39 -15.31 -17.31
C PHE A 447 23.48 -16.11 -18.62
N ILE A 448 22.55 -15.87 -19.53
CA ILE A 448 22.46 -16.63 -20.78
C ILE A 448 23.59 -16.30 -21.78
N GLY A 449 24.26 -15.15 -21.59
CA GLY A 449 25.22 -14.58 -22.52
C GLY A 449 26.30 -15.55 -22.94
N ARG A 450 27.13 -16.01 -22.00
CA ARG A 450 28.32 -16.83 -22.30
C ARG A 450 27.95 -18.14 -23.02
N SER A 451 28.84 -18.59 -23.89
CA SER A 451 28.75 -19.89 -24.56
C SER A 451 28.98 -21.08 -23.61
N GLY A 452 28.42 -22.24 -23.95
CA GLY A 452 28.56 -23.49 -23.20
C GLY A 452 27.33 -23.88 -22.38
N ARG A 453 27.38 -25.08 -21.77
CA ARG A 453 26.26 -25.66 -21.01
C ARG A 453 25.86 -24.78 -19.84
N ARG A 454 24.55 -24.65 -19.61
CA ARG A 454 23.99 -23.90 -18.47
C ARG A 454 23.09 -24.82 -17.66
N GLN A 455 23.16 -24.66 -16.35
CA GLN A 455 22.22 -25.29 -15.45
C GLN A 455 21.04 -24.32 -15.26
N PRO A 456 19.81 -24.68 -15.68
CA PRO A 456 18.66 -23.78 -15.60
C PRO A 456 18.44 -23.17 -14.21
N ASP A 457 18.63 -23.97 -13.17
CA ASP A 457 18.46 -23.56 -11.78
C ASP A 457 19.52 -22.55 -11.29
N GLN A 458 20.64 -22.40 -12.00
CA GLN A 458 21.68 -21.42 -11.68
C GLN A 458 21.45 -20.06 -12.37
N LEU A 459 20.49 -19.96 -13.29
CA LEU A 459 20.26 -18.75 -14.06
C LEU A 459 19.38 -17.74 -13.30
N CYS A 460 19.76 -16.46 -13.35
CA CYS A 460 18.98 -15.38 -12.72
C CYS A 460 17.59 -15.23 -13.38
N ILE A 461 17.53 -15.36 -14.71
CA ILE A 461 16.29 -15.24 -15.51
C ILE A 461 15.24 -16.28 -15.10
N VAL A 462 15.65 -17.51 -14.77
CA VAL A 462 14.74 -18.59 -14.35
C VAL A 462 14.13 -18.29 -12.99
N LYS A 463 14.92 -17.79 -12.04
CA LYS A 463 14.40 -17.37 -10.73
C LYS A 463 13.46 -16.16 -10.86
N ALA A 464 13.82 -15.18 -11.69
CA ALA A 464 12.96 -14.04 -11.97
C ALA A 464 11.62 -14.46 -12.59
N TYR A 465 11.63 -15.42 -13.53
CA TYR A 465 10.41 -15.98 -14.13
C TYR A 465 9.54 -16.72 -13.10
N ALA A 466 10.14 -17.47 -12.16
CA ALA A 466 9.39 -18.12 -11.10
C ALA A 466 8.69 -17.11 -10.17
N VAL A 467 9.34 -15.98 -9.86
CA VAL A 467 8.72 -14.89 -9.07
C VAL A 467 7.63 -14.18 -9.88
N TYR A 468 7.90 -13.90 -11.16
CA TYR A 468 6.94 -13.35 -12.11
C TYR A 468 5.63 -14.16 -12.13
N ALA A 469 5.73 -15.48 -12.32
CA ALA A 469 4.56 -16.36 -12.36
C ALA A 469 3.73 -16.30 -11.07
N ARG A 470 4.38 -16.32 -9.88
CA ARG A 470 3.69 -16.22 -8.59
C ARG A 470 2.99 -14.87 -8.38
N LEU A 471 3.58 -13.78 -8.88
CA LEU A 471 2.96 -12.45 -8.80
C LEU A 471 1.72 -12.34 -9.71
N LEU A 472 1.71 -13.07 -10.84
CA LEU A 472 0.56 -13.08 -11.75
C LEU A 472 -0.65 -13.87 -11.22
N GLU A 473 -0.46 -14.77 -10.25
CA GLU A 473 -1.55 -15.46 -9.56
C GLU A 473 -2.42 -14.50 -8.72
N LEU A 474 -1.87 -13.33 -8.36
CA LEU A 474 -2.60 -12.29 -7.64
C LEU A 474 -3.50 -11.47 -8.57
N HIS A 475 -4.49 -10.80 -7.97
CA HIS A 475 -5.42 -9.96 -8.72
C HIS A 475 -4.69 -8.80 -9.40
N PRO A 476 -5.00 -8.44 -10.67
CA PRO A 476 -4.27 -7.40 -11.40
C PRO A 476 -4.23 -6.03 -10.72
N LYS A 477 -5.29 -5.66 -9.98
CA LYS A 477 -5.36 -4.40 -9.23
C LYS A 477 -4.39 -4.32 -8.03
N THR A 478 -3.68 -5.38 -7.66
CA THR A 478 -2.73 -5.35 -6.54
C THR A 478 -1.45 -4.55 -6.83
N GLY A 479 -1.19 -4.19 -8.09
CA GLY A 479 0.11 -3.67 -8.53
C GLY A 479 1.20 -4.74 -8.70
N ALA A 480 0.94 -5.98 -8.30
CA ALA A 480 1.89 -7.11 -8.41
C ALA A 480 2.33 -7.37 -9.86
N HIS A 481 1.41 -7.20 -10.82
CA HIS A 481 1.68 -7.44 -12.25
C HIS A 481 2.64 -6.41 -12.83
N ALA A 482 2.54 -5.15 -12.41
CA ALA A 482 3.48 -4.10 -12.81
C ALA A 482 4.90 -4.40 -12.30
N TYR A 483 5.01 -4.81 -11.03
CA TYR A 483 6.28 -5.25 -10.47
C TYR A 483 6.82 -6.51 -11.16
N ALA A 484 5.96 -7.49 -11.47
CA ALA A 484 6.34 -8.70 -12.19
C ALA A 484 6.97 -8.37 -13.54
N ASN A 485 6.30 -7.54 -14.35
CA ASN A 485 6.82 -7.06 -15.63
C ASN A 485 8.17 -6.35 -15.45
N TYR A 486 8.28 -5.49 -14.45
CA TYR A 486 9.51 -4.77 -14.16
C TYR A 486 10.69 -5.69 -13.84
N LEU A 487 10.47 -6.64 -12.94
CA LEU A 487 11.46 -7.65 -12.58
C LEU A 487 11.90 -8.44 -13.81
N MET A 488 10.92 -8.86 -14.62
CA MET A 488 11.19 -9.70 -15.79
C MET A 488 12.03 -8.94 -16.83
N LYS A 489 11.65 -7.70 -17.13
CA LYS A 489 12.40 -6.82 -18.02
C LYS A 489 13.82 -6.52 -17.50
N LYS A 490 14.02 -6.32 -16.19
CA LYS A 490 15.37 -6.16 -15.61
C LYS A 490 16.23 -7.41 -15.78
N ALA A 491 15.64 -8.61 -15.64
CA ALA A 491 16.34 -9.86 -15.85
C ALA A 491 16.72 -10.08 -17.33
N LEU A 492 15.82 -9.74 -18.26
CA LEU A 492 16.13 -9.74 -19.71
C LEU A 492 17.24 -8.75 -20.06
N ILE A 493 17.23 -7.55 -19.49
CA ILE A 493 18.31 -6.55 -19.67
C ILE A 493 19.66 -7.11 -19.22
N ALA A 494 19.71 -7.82 -18.09
CA ALA A 494 20.94 -8.45 -17.61
C ALA A 494 21.45 -9.52 -18.60
N ASP A 495 20.54 -10.33 -19.15
CA ASP A 495 20.89 -11.31 -20.18
C ASP A 495 21.39 -10.63 -21.48
N PHE A 496 20.74 -9.56 -21.96
CA PHE A 496 21.22 -8.80 -23.12
C PHE A 496 22.61 -8.19 -22.89
N ARG A 497 22.85 -7.62 -21.71
CA ARG A 497 24.17 -7.11 -21.31
C ARG A 497 25.22 -8.23 -21.29
N SER A 498 24.85 -9.44 -20.88
CA SER A 498 25.75 -10.59 -20.89
C SER A 498 26.13 -11.04 -22.31
N ILE A 499 25.18 -11.04 -23.26
CA ILE A 499 25.44 -11.27 -24.69
C ILE A 499 26.37 -10.19 -25.23
N HIS A 500 26.04 -8.93 -24.95
CA HIS A 500 26.80 -7.78 -25.42
C HIS A 500 28.27 -7.81 -24.94
N HIS A 501 28.50 -8.16 -23.67
CA HIS A 501 29.84 -8.34 -23.12
C HIS A 501 30.63 -9.47 -23.80
N GLU A 502 29.98 -10.60 -24.12
CA GLU A 502 30.64 -11.70 -24.85
C GLU A 502 31.07 -11.25 -26.26
N THR A 503 30.30 -10.35 -26.89
CA THR A 503 30.62 -9.80 -28.23
C THR A 503 31.68 -8.68 -28.22
N GLY A 504 32.16 -8.24 -27.04
CA GLY A 504 33.20 -7.22 -26.92
C GLY A 504 32.76 -5.77 -27.17
N GLY A 505 31.46 -5.46 -27.06
CA GLY A 505 30.92 -4.13 -27.33
C GLY A 505 31.02 -3.11 -26.18
N ARG A 506 30.59 -1.86 -26.45
CA ARG A 506 30.45 -0.75 -25.47
C ARG A 506 29.11 -0.82 -24.75
N PRO A 507 29.01 -0.49 -23.44
CA PRO A 507 27.77 -0.61 -22.66
C PRO A 507 26.52 -0.14 -23.40
N LEU A 508 25.49 -1.01 -23.43
CA LEU A 508 24.20 -0.71 -24.05
C LEU A 508 23.56 0.51 -23.41
N ASP A 509 23.14 1.47 -24.24
CA ASP A 509 22.40 2.63 -23.76
C ASP A 509 20.93 2.29 -23.45
N LYS A 510 20.23 3.23 -22.83
CA LYS A 510 18.84 3.05 -22.39
C LYS A 510 17.88 2.83 -23.55
N GLU A 511 18.09 3.49 -24.69
CA GLU A 511 17.19 3.42 -25.83
C GLU A 511 17.33 2.09 -26.56
N GLN A 512 18.55 1.61 -26.73
CA GLN A 512 18.84 0.28 -27.27
C GLN A 512 18.20 -0.81 -26.42
N LEU A 513 18.34 -0.73 -25.09
CA LEU A 513 17.69 -1.66 -24.16
C LEU A 513 16.16 -1.59 -24.29
N ARG A 514 15.60 -0.38 -24.39
CA ARG A 514 14.16 -0.18 -24.58
C ARG A 514 13.66 -0.84 -25.86
N GLN A 515 14.35 -0.63 -26.97
CA GLN A 515 13.98 -1.23 -28.26
C GLN A 515 14.03 -2.76 -28.22
N MET A 516 15.09 -3.34 -27.67
CA MET A 516 15.24 -4.79 -27.51
C MET A 516 14.15 -5.40 -26.61
N ILE A 517 13.75 -4.69 -25.56
CA ILE A 517 12.82 -5.23 -24.56
C ILE A 517 11.36 -4.98 -24.94
N ASP A 518 10.94 -3.74 -25.16
CA ASP A 518 9.51 -3.43 -25.28
C ASP A 518 8.88 -4.01 -26.54
N HIS A 519 9.59 -4.03 -27.68
CA HIS A 519 9.05 -4.58 -28.93
C HIS A 519 9.03 -6.11 -28.95
N HIS A 520 9.82 -6.76 -28.10
CA HIS A 520 10.00 -8.21 -28.13
C HIS A 520 9.61 -8.91 -26.81
N PHE A 521 9.06 -8.17 -25.84
CA PHE A 521 8.80 -8.67 -24.49
C PHE A 521 7.97 -9.96 -24.49
N ASP A 522 6.81 -9.96 -25.16
CA ASP A 522 5.92 -11.13 -25.21
C ASP A 522 6.56 -12.33 -25.93
N TYR A 523 7.34 -12.07 -26.99
CA TYR A 523 8.07 -13.10 -27.72
C TYR A 523 9.14 -13.75 -26.82
N LEU A 524 9.97 -12.94 -26.16
CA LEU A 524 11.03 -13.41 -25.27
C LEU A 524 10.45 -14.13 -24.05
N LEU A 525 9.36 -13.61 -23.48
CA LEU A 525 8.66 -14.23 -22.36
C LEU A 525 8.10 -15.61 -22.75
N LYS A 526 7.57 -15.76 -23.97
CA LYS A 526 7.11 -17.06 -24.48
C LYS A 526 8.26 -18.05 -24.67
N GLN A 527 9.42 -17.62 -25.14
CA GLN A 527 10.59 -18.51 -25.23
C GLN A 527 11.08 -18.92 -23.84
N LEU A 528 11.11 -17.97 -22.91
CA LEU A 528 11.50 -18.18 -21.52
C LEU A 528 10.56 -19.17 -20.81
N SER A 529 9.24 -19.06 -21.01
CA SER A 529 8.27 -19.98 -20.40
C SER A 529 8.47 -21.43 -20.86
N VAL A 530 8.77 -21.65 -22.15
CA VAL A 530 9.12 -22.97 -22.70
C VAL A 530 10.41 -23.50 -22.05
N MET A 531 11.45 -22.67 -21.96
CA MET A 531 12.72 -23.03 -21.33
C MET A 531 12.54 -23.39 -19.85
N CYS A 532 11.77 -22.60 -19.09
CA CYS A 532 11.50 -22.85 -17.68
C CYS A 532 10.63 -24.11 -17.44
N ALA A 533 9.76 -24.47 -18.39
CA ALA A 533 8.93 -25.66 -18.28
C ALA A 533 9.71 -26.96 -18.54
N SER A 534 10.63 -26.97 -19.50
CA SER A 534 11.38 -28.18 -19.88
C SER A 534 12.72 -28.33 -19.16
N GLY A 535 13.40 -27.21 -18.87
CA GLY A 535 14.77 -27.19 -18.35
C GLY A 535 15.80 -27.83 -19.28
N SER A 536 15.45 -28.11 -20.55
CA SER A 536 16.32 -28.86 -21.46
C SER A 536 17.42 -27.97 -22.04
N GLU A 537 18.62 -28.52 -22.24
CA GLU A 537 19.72 -27.78 -22.89
C GLU A 537 19.31 -27.27 -24.28
N SER A 538 18.47 -28.01 -25.00
CA SER A 538 17.93 -27.59 -26.31
C SER A 538 17.11 -26.30 -26.21
N ASP A 539 16.24 -26.19 -25.20
CA ASP A 539 15.39 -25.00 -25.04
C ASP A 539 16.16 -23.81 -24.46
N ILE A 540 17.19 -24.04 -23.66
CA ILE A 540 18.17 -23.00 -23.26
C ILE A 540 18.84 -22.41 -24.50
N GLN A 541 19.32 -23.26 -25.43
CA GLN A 541 19.94 -22.78 -26.66
C GLN A 541 18.95 -22.04 -27.56
N LYS A 542 17.68 -22.48 -27.64
CA LYS A 542 16.64 -21.74 -28.38
C LYS A 542 16.37 -20.37 -27.78
N TYR A 543 16.25 -20.27 -26.46
CA TYR A 543 16.07 -18.98 -25.77
C TYR A 543 17.27 -18.05 -26.01
N ARG A 544 18.49 -18.59 -25.90
CA ARG A 544 19.72 -17.82 -26.22
C ARG A 544 19.73 -17.33 -27.67
N ALA A 545 19.38 -18.19 -28.62
CA ALA A 545 19.30 -17.83 -30.04
C ALA A 545 18.24 -16.75 -30.30
N ALA A 546 17.09 -16.81 -29.61
CA ALA A 546 16.06 -15.78 -29.68
C ALA A 546 16.57 -14.42 -29.19
N MET A 547 17.26 -14.40 -28.03
CA MET A 547 17.90 -13.20 -27.49
C MET A 547 18.97 -12.65 -28.43
N GLN A 548 19.83 -13.51 -28.99
CA GLN A 548 20.84 -13.10 -29.98
C GLN A 548 20.23 -12.53 -31.26
N GLY A 549 19.12 -13.11 -31.74
CA GLY A 549 18.39 -12.60 -32.91
C GLY A 549 17.84 -11.19 -32.68
N VAL A 550 17.23 -10.93 -31.52
CA VAL A 550 16.76 -9.59 -31.13
C VAL A 550 17.93 -8.62 -30.98
N TYR A 551 19.02 -9.05 -30.34
CA TYR A 551 20.23 -8.23 -30.19
C TYR A 551 20.79 -7.80 -31.55
N ASN A 552 20.92 -8.72 -32.51
CA ASN A 552 21.42 -8.41 -33.85
C ASN A 552 20.48 -7.47 -34.63
N LEU A 553 19.17 -7.61 -34.44
CA LEU A 553 18.18 -6.72 -35.07
C LEU A 553 18.33 -5.27 -34.65
N VAL A 554 18.63 -5.02 -33.38
CA VAL A 554 18.77 -3.66 -32.84
C VAL A 554 20.19 -3.12 -33.01
N MET A 555 21.21 -3.96 -32.85
CA MET A 555 22.60 -3.52 -32.79
C MET A 555 23.38 -3.63 -34.09
N VAL A 556 22.95 -4.48 -35.05
CA VAL A 556 23.74 -4.80 -36.26
C VAL A 556 23.03 -4.32 -37.52
N LEU A 557 21.73 -4.58 -37.66
CA LEU A 557 20.97 -4.23 -38.87
C LEU A 557 20.84 -2.71 -39.15
N PRO A 558 20.71 -1.81 -38.16
CA PRO A 558 20.70 -0.36 -38.42
C PRO A 558 22.07 0.16 -38.89
N LEU A 559 23.17 -0.43 -38.39
CA LEU A 559 24.54 -0.07 -38.78
C LEU A 559 24.85 -0.50 -40.22
N GLU A 560 24.35 -1.65 -40.68
CA GLU A 560 24.54 -2.09 -42.07
C GLU A 560 23.79 -1.19 -43.07
N ASN A 561 22.58 -0.74 -42.73
CA ASN A 561 21.80 0.19 -43.55
C ASN A 561 22.36 1.63 -43.55
N GLU A 562 22.92 2.11 -42.43
CA GLU A 562 23.62 3.40 -42.38
C GLU A 562 24.95 3.35 -43.13
N ILE A 563 25.68 2.22 -43.13
CA ILE A 563 26.90 2.04 -43.93
C ILE A 563 26.59 1.96 -45.43
N GLU A 564 25.46 1.36 -45.83
CA GLU A 564 24.98 1.41 -47.23
C GLU A 564 24.49 2.80 -47.63
N SER A 565 23.84 3.53 -46.72
CA SER A 565 23.37 4.90 -46.97
C SER A 565 24.51 5.93 -46.96
N ALA A 566 25.53 5.75 -46.10
CA ALA A 566 26.73 6.59 -46.07
C ALA A 566 27.66 6.33 -47.27
N ARG A 567 27.56 5.15 -47.90
CA ARG A 567 28.20 4.89 -49.22
C ARG A 567 27.48 5.61 -50.37
N GLN A 568 26.25 6.10 -50.17
CA GLN A 568 25.47 6.83 -51.18
C GLN A 568 25.28 8.33 -50.89
N GLY A 569 25.48 8.79 -49.66
CA GLY A 569 25.19 10.15 -49.23
C GLY A 569 26.35 10.82 -48.51
N GLY A 570 27.45 11.07 -49.21
CA GLY A 570 28.49 11.97 -48.73
C GLY A 570 28.13 13.43 -49.04
N SER A 571 27.58 14.17 -48.07
CA SER A 571 28.00 15.55 -47.74
C SER A 571 27.13 16.17 -46.65
N ASP A 572 27.82 16.87 -45.74
CA ASP A 572 27.39 18.04 -44.97
C ASP A 572 26.79 17.89 -43.55
N SER A 573 27.70 18.17 -42.62
CA SER A 573 27.64 19.22 -41.59
C SER A 573 26.81 19.03 -40.32
N ALA A 574 27.56 18.89 -39.22
CA ALA A 574 27.65 19.83 -38.11
C ALA A 574 26.45 20.03 -37.15
N ASP A 575 26.74 19.63 -35.90
CA ASP A 575 26.59 20.41 -34.66
C ASP A 575 25.21 20.51 -34.00
N ARG A 576 25.12 19.95 -32.77
CA ARG A 576 24.57 20.56 -31.55
C ARG A 576 24.44 19.54 -30.39
N SER A 577 25.10 19.84 -29.27
CA SER A 577 24.65 19.48 -27.90
C SER A 577 23.63 20.53 -27.40
N PRO A 578 23.02 20.48 -26.19
CA PRO A 578 23.13 19.53 -25.07
C PRO A 578 21.76 19.09 -24.46
N VAL A 579 21.75 18.26 -23.41
CA VAL A 579 21.12 18.52 -22.08
C VAL A 579 21.40 17.34 -21.15
N ALA A 580 21.91 17.64 -19.95
CA ALA A 580 22.28 16.70 -18.91
C ALA A 580 21.05 16.10 -18.21
N SER A 581 20.96 14.77 -18.17
CA SER A 581 20.03 14.04 -17.31
C SER A 581 20.61 13.93 -15.90
N GLN A 582 19.91 14.47 -14.90
CA GLN A 582 20.21 14.24 -13.49
C GLN A 582 20.12 12.75 -13.16
N SER A 583 21.21 12.21 -12.63
CA SER A 583 21.33 10.84 -12.15
C SER A 583 20.67 10.68 -10.78
N MET A 584 19.65 9.83 -10.71
CA MET A 584 19.06 9.33 -9.47
C MET A 584 19.84 8.10 -8.95
N PRO A 585 19.73 7.78 -7.64
CA PRO A 585 20.88 7.45 -6.79
C PRO A 585 21.28 5.96 -6.69
N ARG A 586 22.42 5.75 -6.03
CA ARG A 586 23.03 4.45 -5.65
C ARG A 586 22.49 3.93 -4.30
N ALA A 587 22.78 2.64 -4.05
CA ALA A 587 22.64 1.81 -2.83
C ALA A 587 21.31 1.05 -2.61
N SER A 588 21.19 -0.02 -1.79
CA SER A 588 21.78 -0.38 -0.48
C SER A 588 22.44 -1.79 -0.38
N GLU A 589 23.36 -1.98 0.56
CA GLU A 589 23.57 -3.28 1.22
C GLU A 589 22.64 -3.37 2.45
N SER A 590 22.19 -4.57 2.80
CA SER A 590 21.23 -4.77 3.90
C SER A 590 21.66 -4.11 5.22
N SER A 591 20.71 -3.46 5.88
CA SER A 591 20.85 -2.68 7.12
C SER A 591 21.29 -3.49 8.35
N HIS A 592 21.43 -4.81 8.22
CA HIS A 592 21.89 -5.69 9.32
C HIS A 592 23.38 -6.04 9.26
N GLY A 593 24.06 -5.79 8.12
CA GLY A 593 25.52 -5.99 7.99
C GLY A 593 26.33 -4.70 7.97
N PHE A 594 25.66 -3.54 7.90
CA PHE A 594 26.30 -2.23 7.76
C PHE A 594 26.92 -1.74 9.07
N TRP A 595 26.18 -1.79 10.19
CA TRP A 595 26.66 -1.27 11.48
C TRP A 595 27.88 -2.01 12.04
N ASN A 596 27.98 -3.33 11.88
CA ASN A 596 29.18 -4.07 12.32
C ASN A 596 30.42 -3.76 11.47
N ARG A 597 30.26 -3.32 10.20
CA ARG A 597 31.39 -2.96 9.32
C ARG A 597 31.73 -1.47 9.37
N HIS A 598 30.73 -0.59 9.54
CA HIS A 598 30.92 0.86 9.58
C HIS A 598 31.24 1.40 10.97
N LYS A 599 30.91 0.72 12.07
CA LYS A 599 31.40 1.12 13.40
C LYS A 599 32.94 1.11 13.43
N ASN A 600 33.58 0.15 12.76
CA ASN A 600 35.04 0.10 12.63
C ASN A 600 35.60 1.17 11.69
N THR A 601 34.91 1.49 10.59
CA THR A 601 35.34 2.54 9.64
C THR A 601 35.13 3.96 10.19
N ILE A 602 34.03 4.21 10.89
CA ILE A 602 33.71 5.50 11.53
C ILE A 602 34.64 5.74 12.72
N ILE A 603 34.95 4.70 13.53
CA ILE A 603 35.99 4.78 14.57
C ILE A 603 37.37 5.03 13.95
N ALA A 604 37.70 4.39 12.81
CA ALA A 604 38.98 4.59 12.13
C ALA A 604 39.14 5.98 11.49
N VAL A 605 38.07 6.55 10.92
CA VAL A 605 38.07 7.91 10.36
C VAL A 605 38.03 8.96 11.47
N GLY A 606 37.29 8.74 12.55
CA GLY A 606 37.29 9.60 13.74
C GLY A 606 38.63 9.63 14.46
N LEU A 607 39.28 8.47 14.64
CA LEU A 607 40.65 8.39 15.18
C LEU A 607 41.69 8.96 14.19
N GLY A 608 41.51 8.74 12.88
CA GLY A 608 42.37 9.30 11.85
C GLY A 608 42.34 10.83 11.81
N MET A 609 41.16 11.43 11.93
CA MET A 609 40.97 12.89 12.00
C MET A 609 41.50 13.48 13.32
N ALA A 610 41.36 12.77 14.45
CA ALA A 610 41.93 13.18 15.73
C ALA A 610 43.48 13.10 15.76
N VAL A 611 44.08 12.08 15.12
CA VAL A 611 45.54 11.92 15.04
C VAL A 611 46.16 12.91 14.04
N VAL A 612 45.52 13.15 12.90
CA VAL A 612 45.97 14.16 11.92
C VAL A 612 45.77 15.58 12.46
N GLY A 613 44.64 15.87 13.13
CA GLY A 613 44.40 17.15 13.81
C GLY A 613 45.39 17.40 14.95
N GLY A 614 45.72 16.36 15.75
CA GLY A 614 46.72 16.43 16.82
C GLY A 614 48.16 16.62 16.33
N LEU A 615 48.54 16.01 15.21
CA LEU A 615 49.86 16.18 14.59
C LEU A 615 50.04 17.55 13.91
N VAL A 616 48.98 18.10 13.31
CA VAL A 616 49.00 19.44 12.71
C VAL A 616 48.99 20.54 13.79
N ALA A 617 48.24 20.36 14.89
CA ALA A 617 48.29 21.27 16.03
C ALA A 617 49.63 21.18 16.80
N GLY A 618 50.21 19.98 16.95
CA GLY A 618 51.51 19.78 17.59
C GLY A 618 52.69 20.36 16.79
N THR A 619 52.65 20.27 15.46
CA THR A 619 53.70 20.87 14.60
C THR A 619 53.55 22.39 14.48
N ALA A 620 52.34 22.94 14.57
CA ALA A 620 52.12 24.40 14.68
C ALA A 620 52.58 24.95 16.04
N TYR A 621 52.35 24.21 17.14
CA TYR A 621 52.81 24.61 18.48
C TYR A 621 54.34 24.58 18.61
N CYS A 622 55.02 23.56 18.06
CA CYS A 622 56.49 23.47 18.06
C CYS A 622 57.19 24.49 17.14
N LYS A 623 56.52 25.00 16.09
CA LYS A 623 57.06 26.11 15.28
C LYS A 623 56.85 27.49 15.89
N SER A 624 55.90 27.66 16.82
CA SER A 624 55.66 28.94 17.49
C SER A 624 56.61 29.23 18.65
N LYS A 625 57.37 28.22 19.13
CA LYS A 625 58.35 28.36 20.23
C LYS A 625 59.81 28.50 19.80
N SER A 626 60.11 28.52 18.50
CA SER A 626 61.47 28.76 17.97
C SER A 626 61.75 30.22 17.59
N HIS A 627 60.92 31.16 18.01
CA HIS A 627 61.19 32.60 17.97
C HIS A 627 60.75 33.29 19.26
N ILE A 628 61.42 32.97 20.36
CA ILE A 628 61.77 33.89 21.46
C ILE A 628 63.19 33.54 21.90
#